data_AF-A0A8T4QYY1-F1
#
_entry.id   AF-A0A8T4QYY1-F1
#
_cell.length_a   1.000
_cell.length_b   1.000
_cell.length_c   1.000
_cell.angle_alpha   90.00
_cell.angle_beta   90.00
_cell.angle_gamma   90.00
#
_symmetry.space_group_name_H-M   'P 1'
#
loop_
_entity.id
_entity.type
_entity.pdbx_description
1 polymer ?
#
loop_
_entity_poly.entity_id
_entity_poly.type
_entity_poly.pdbx_seq_one_letter_code
_entity_poly.pdbx_strand_id
1 'polypeptide(L)'
;MNLRFALMLGLLILVFAVAVQAGLEIEQIDVKVNNTLIRNVSVDGLLNESTLPGQTVEVRIMLINTDAQSTVDNIDIKGTLSEVQEDADLEDEASLARLSPGDTARKTLRFDIPKAVRPGLYHLFVEIGAAMDGNDISLKRDIFVNVVRKSHDADIQNLAFDTTVLSCIREAILSLDVVNWGAQTEDRGLVKVRSPELGLDINQTGQFIRPDKDGDEKPYHMVIPIRIKDNVEQGVYSIMVEAYYGADLTGIFYNENYLLDDKRIQLAVQDCPQQKAVESSSQPAENDTGIVIVAPEPPKQEQKKSFWQGFWGWLMSLLS
;
A
#
# COMPACT_ATOMS: atom_id res chain seq x y z
N MET A 1 79.10 -50.78 -13.03
CA MET A 1 79.53 -50.74 -11.61
C MET A 1 79.43 -49.30 -11.14
N ASN A 2 78.92 -49.09 -9.91
CA ASN A 2 78.68 -47.82 -9.18
C ASN A 2 77.29 -47.21 -9.45
N LEU A 3 76.25 -47.49 -8.66
CA LEU A 3 76.02 -47.31 -7.21
C LEU A 3 75.96 -45.82 -6.81
N ARG A 4 74.79 -45.45 -6.25
CA ARG A 4 74.44 -44.23 -5.49
C ARG A 4 73.78 -43.10 -6.28
N PHE A 5 72.45 -43.17 -6.46
CA PHE A 5 71.58 -41.99 -6.49
C PHE A 5 70.14 -42.41 -6.15
N ALA A 6 69.88 -42.59 -4.85
CA ALA A 6 68.54 -42.77 -4.30
C ALA A 6 68.47 -41.92 -3.03
N LEU A 7 68.40 -40.60 -3.22
CA LEU A 7 68.17 -39.65 -2.15
C LEU A 7 66.65 -39.47 -2.05
N MET A 8 66.04 -40.19 -1.10
CA MET A 8 64.64 -40.02 -0.71
C MET A 8 64.41 -38.56 -0.28
N LEU A 9 63.66 -37.82 -1.09
CA LEU A 9 63.03 -36.58 -0.68
C LEU A 9 61.71 -36.95 0.02
N GLY A 10 61.79 -37.24 1.31
CA GLY A 10 60.62 -37.42 2.18
C GLY A 10 59.92 -36.09 2.41
N LEU A 11 58.99 -35.73 1.53
CA LEU A 11 58.10 -34.58 1.70
C LEU A 11 57.08 -34.91 2.81
N LEU A 12 57.39 -34.48 4.03
CA LEU A 12 56.47 -34.53 5.17
C LEU A 12 55.33 -33.51 4.92
N ILE A 13 54.24 -33.96 4.30
CA ILE A 13 53.01 -33.18 4.19
C ILE A 13 52.39 -33.12 5.59
N LEU A 14 52.66 -32.04 6.32
CA LEU A 14 52.01 -31.74 7.58
C LEU A 14 50.58 -31.31 7.25
N VAL A 15 49.65 -32.27 7.29
CA VAL A 15 48.22 -32.00 7.21
C VAL A 15 47.84 -31.32 8.53
N PHE A 16 47.86 -29.99 8.56
CA PHE A 16 47.15 -29.25 9.59
C PHE A 16 45.67 -29.57 9.42
N ALA A 17 45.13 -30.38 10.34
CA ALA A 17 43.69 -30.46 10.51
C ALA A 17 43.25 -29.07 10.96
N VAL A 18 42.74 -28.27 10.03
CA VAL A 18 41.99 -27.07 10.36
C VAL A 18 40.74 -27.60 11.06
N ALA A 19 40.74 -27.54 12.39
CA ALA A 19 39.54 -27.78 13.17
C ALA A 19 38.56 -26.69 12.76
N VAL A 20 37.63 -27.03 11.88
CA VAL A 20 36.48 -26.19 11.60
C VAL A 20 35.68 -26.18 12.89
N GLN A 21 35.78 -25.09 13.65
CA GLN A 21 35.02 -24.92 14.88
C GLN A 21 33.56 -24.67 14.46
N ALA A 22 32.82 -25.77 14.36
CA ALA A 22 31.38 -25.78 14.13
C ALA A 22 30.69 -25.34 15.44
N GLY A 23 29.70 -24.45 15.34
CA GLY A 23 29.06 -23.81 16.48
C GLY A 23 27.58 -23.56 16.20
N LEU A 24 27.25 -22.39 15.69
CA LEU A 24 25.91 -22.09 15.19
C LEU A 24 25.88 -22.20 13.66
N GLU A 25 24.93 -22.94 13.12
CA GLU A 25 24.71 -23.07 11.68
C GLU A 25 23.25 -22.79 11.32
N ILE A 26 23.05 -22.29 10.10
CA ILE A 26 21.73 -22.20 9.47
C ILE A 26 21.50 -23.54 8.77
N GLU A 27 20.67 -24.40 9.36
CA GLU A 27 20.31 -25.69 8.79
C GLU A 27 19.45 -25.52 7.52
N GLN A 28 18.45 -24.64 7.61
CA GLN A 28 17.46 -24.47 6.55
C GLN A 28 16.83 -23.07 6.60
N ILE A 29 16.60 -22.50 5.42
CA ILE A 29 15.74 -21.32 5.25
C ILE A 29 14.58 -21.70 4.34
N ASP A 30 13.37 -21.53 4.85
CA ASP A 30 12.14 -21.63 4.05
C ASP A 30 11.52 -20.26 3.90
N VAL A 31 11.01 -19.94 2.72
CA VAL A 31 10.29 -18.70 2.48
C VAL A 31 8.86 -19.04 2.08
N LYS A 32 7.90 -18.46 2.78
CA LYS A 32 6.48 -18.54 2.44
C LYS A 32 6.06 -17.23 1.80
N VAL A 33 5.69 -17.29 0.53
CA VAL A 33 5.06 -16.17 -0.19
C VAL A 33 3.58 -16.54 -0.34
N ASN A 34 2.70 -15.75 0.29
CA ASN A 34 1.26 -16.03 0.32
C ASN A 34 0.97 -17.43 0.94
N ASN A 35 0.56 -18.40 0.12
CA ASN A 35 0.25 -19.78 0.51
C ASN A 35 1.24 -20.81 -0.05
N THR A 36 2.26 -20.36 -0.79
CA THR A 36 3.30 -21.21 -1.37
C THR A 36 4.52 -21.20 -0.46
N LEU A 37 4.94 -22.38 -0.02
CA LEU A 37 6.14 -22.58 0.79
C LEU A 37 7.29 -23.06 -0.10
N ILE A 38 8.32 -22.24 -0.22
CA ILE A 38 9.58 -22.58 -0.88
C ILE A 38 10.51 -23.12 0.20
N ARG A 39 10.97 -24.36 0.04
CA ARG A 39 11.84 -25.02 1.02
C ARG A 39 13.30 -24.96 0.61
N ASN A 40 14.20 -24.87 1.58
CA ASN A 40 15.65 -24.92 1.37
C ASN A 40 16.14 -23.89 0.35
N VAL A 41 15.80 -22.62 0.57
CA VAL A 41 16.27 -21.52 -0.28
C VAL A 41 17.81 -21.52 -0.29
N SER A 42 18.40 -21.50 -1.49
CA SER A 42 19.85 -21.55 -1.67
C SER A 42 20.55 -20.29 -1.17
N VAL A 43 21.86 -20.38 -0.95
CA VAL A 43 22.71 -19.30 -0.42
C VAL A 43 22.66 -18.02 -1.29
N ASP A 44 22.41 -18.16 -2.58
CA ASP A 44 22.38 -17.05 -3.55
C ASP A 44 20.92 -16.67 -3.92
N GLY A 45 19.96 -17.18 -3.14
CA GLY A 45 18.65 -17.64 -3.58
C GLY A 45 17.70 -16.56 -4.12
N LEU A 46 17.65 -16.47 -5.44
CA LEU A 46 16.48 -15.95 -6.14
C LEU A 46 15.28 -16.86 -5.84
N LEU A 47 14.21 -16.28 -5.30
CA LEU A 47 12.96 -17.01 -5.14
C LEU A 47 12.33 -17.26 -6.51
N ASN A 48 11.98 -18.51 -6.79
CA ASN A 48 11.26 -18.87 -8.01
C ASN A 48 9.80 -18.40 -8.00
N GLU A 49 9.25 -18.05 -6.82
CA GLU A 49 7.92 -17.50 -6.67
C GLU A 49 7.98 -15.98 -6.54
N SER A 50 7.03 -15.30 -7.17
CA SER A 50 6.89 -13.85 -7.03
C SER A 50 5.83 -13.50 -6.00
N THR A 51 6.03 -12.39 -5.28
CA THR A 51 5.02 -11.83 -4.37
C THR A 51 4.25 -10.71 -5.05
N LEU A 52 3.01 -10.48 -4.62
CA LEU A 52 2.23 -9.33 -5.05
C LEU A 52 2.29 -8.20 -4.00
N PRO A 53 2.12 -6.93 -4.40
CA PRO A 53 1.84 -5.85 -3.47
C PRO A 53 0.68 -6.19 -2.52
N GLY A 54 0.80 -5.78 -1.25
CA GLY A 54 -0.19 -6.05 -0.20
C GLY A 54 -0.08 -7.45 0.43
N GLN A 55 0.85 -8.30 0.00
CA GLN A 55 1.04 -9.64 0.56
C GLN A 55 2.15 -9.69 1.61
N THR A 56 2.10 -10.70 2.47
CA THR A 56 3.15 -10.97 3.46
C THR A 56 4.15 -12.00 2.94
N VAL A 57 5.45 -11.74 3.15
CA VAL A 57 6.54 -12.71 2.99
C VAL A 57 6.98 -13.18 4.38
N GLU A 58 6.88 -14.49 4.65
CA GLU A 58 7.41 -15.09 5.89
C GLU A 58 8.72 -15.81 5.62
N VAL A 59 9.77 -15.51 6.38
CA VAL A 59 11.09 -16.14 6.26
C VAL A 59 11.33 -16.97 7.51
N ARG A 60 11.35 -18.29 7.35
CA ARG A 60 11.50 -19.26 8.43
C ARG A 60 12.92 -19.78 8.45
N ILE A 61 13.62 -19.47 9.53
CA ILE A 61 15.03 -19.77 9.69
C ILE A 61 15.14 -20.89 10.72
N MET A 62 15.74 -22.01 10.31
CA MET A 62 16.07 -23.13 11.19
C MET A 62 17.55 -23.06 11.52
N LEU A 63 17.82 -22.94 12.81
CA LEU A 63 19.16 -22.89 13.38
C LEU A 63 19.45 -24.20 14.09
N ILE A 64 20.70 -24.64 13.99
CA ILE A 64 21.21 -25.80 14.72
C ILE A 64 22.51 -25.41 15.44
N ASN A 65 22.66 -25.88 16.67
CA ASN A 65 23.94 -25.84 17.35
C ASN A 65 24.70 -27.14 17.05
N THR A 66 25.72 -27.05 16.20
CA THR A 66 26.55 -28.20 15.80
C THR A 66 27.70 -28.46 16.77
N ASP A 67 27.93 -27.61 17.77
CA ASP A 67 28.88 -27.87 18.84
C ASP A 67 28.35 -28.97 19.78
N ALA A 68 29.24 -29.85 20.23
CA ALA A 68 28.88 -31.00 21.05
C ALA A 68 28.86 -30.69 22.55
N GLN A 69 29.39 -29.56 22.99
CA GLN A 69 29.62 -29.24 24.41
C GLN A 69 29.11 -27.84 24.77
N SER A 70 29.27 -26.88 23.87
CA SER A 70 29.04 -25.48 24.13
C SER A 70 27.63 -25.04 23.74
N THR A 71 27.06 -24.19 24.57
CA THR A 71 25.74 -23.61 24.34
C THR A 71 25.88 -22.29 23.61
N VAL A 72 24.98 -22.03 22.66
CA VAL A 72 24.89 -20.72 21.99
C VAL A 72 23.87 -19.88 22.75
N ASP A 73 24.27 -18.71 23.21
CA ASP A 73 23.43 -17.76 23.95
C ASP A 73 23.19 -16.48 23.11
N ASN A 74 22.16 -15.72 23.47
CA ASN A 74 21.83 -14.40 22.90
C ASN A 74 21.77 -14.38 21.36
N ILE A 75 20.95 -15.25 20.79
CA ILE A 75 20.78 -15.33 19.33
C ILE A 75 19.77 -14.27 18.91
N ASP A 76 20.23 -13.26 18.19
CA ASP A 76 19.43 -12.20 17.60
C ASP A 76 19.41 -12.36 16.08
N ILE A 77 18.22 -12.35 15.51
CA ILE A 77 17.97 -12.51 14.07
C ILE A 77 17.30 -11.23 13.60
N LYS A 78 17.96 -10.51 12.71
CA LYS A 78 17.41 -9.33 12.06
C LYS A 78 17.27 -9.60 10.56
N GLY A 79 16.14 -9.26 9.99
CA GLY A 79 15.98 -9.22 8.53
C GLY A 79 15.60 -7.82 8.08
N THR A 80 16.22 -7.39 6.98
CA THR A 80 16.00 -6.09 6.35
C THR A 80 15.69 -6.32 4.88
N LEU A 81 14.48 -5.95 4.45
CA LEU A 81 14.08 -5.95 3.04
C LEU A 81 14.21 -4.51 2.52
N SER A 82 15.22 -4.27 1.68
CA SER A 82 15.62 -2.92 1.34
C SER A 82 14.79 -2.26 0.23
N GLU A 83 14.65 -0.94 0.30
CA GLU A 83 14.08 -0.07 -0.76
C GLU A 83 12.61 -0.33 -1.13
N VAL A 84 11.82 -0.93 -0.23
CA VAL A 84 10.43 -1.33 -0.51
C VAL A 84 9.47 -0.15 -0.53
N GLN A 85 9.70 0.85 0.33
CA GLN A 85 8.99 2.13 0.34
C GLN A 85 9.97 3.24 0.01
N GLU A 86 9.49 4.42 -0.39
CA GLU A 86 10.27 5.62 -0.73
C GLU A 86 11.43 5.86 0.25
N ASP A 87 12.56 5.22 -0.05
CA ASP A 87 13.79 5.19 0.74
C ASP A 87 13.68 4.63 2.17
N ALA A 88 12.70 3.75 2.41
CA ALA A 88 12.54 3.05 3.69
C ALA A 88 12.55 1.52 3.53
N ASP A 89 13.34 0.88 4.38
CA ASP A 89 13.45 -0.57 4.48
C ASP A 89 12.31 -1.14 5.34
N LEU A 90 11.93 -2.39 5.08
CA LEU A 90 11.11 -3.16 6.00
C LEU A 90 12.02 -4.01 6.88
N GLU A 91 11.89 -3.86 8.19
CA GLU A 91 12.68 -4.62 9.16
C GLU A 91 11.76 -5.51 9.99
N ASP A 92 12.23 -6.72 10.31
CA ASP A 92 11.64 -7.56 11.34
C ASP A 92 12.74 -8.29 12.11
N GLU A 93 12.46 -8.58 13.37
CA GLU A 93 13.44 -9.11 14.32
C GLU A 93 12.87 -10.27 15.13
N ALA A 94 13.70 -11.25 15.42
CA ALA A 94 13.37 -12.37 16.28
C ALA A 94 14.59 -12.75 17.13
N SER A 95 14.35 -13.16 18.38
CA SER A 95 15.44 -13.57 19.26
C SER A 95 15.20 -14.94 19.90
N LEU A 96 16.29 -15.61 20.26
CA LEU A 96 16.33 -16.84 21.04
C LEU A 96 17.39 -16.68 22.14
N ALA A 97 16.96 -16.83 23.40
CA ALA A 97 17.88 -16.66 24.52
C ALA A 97 19.04 -17.67 24.54
N ARG A 98 18.78 -18.91 24.11
CA ARG A 98 19.70 -20.04 24.21
C ARG A 98 19.39 -21.17 23.22
N LEU A 99 20.41 -21.85 22.72
CA LEU A 99 20.34 -23.09 21.95
C LEU A 99 21.40 -24.10 22.45
N SER A 100 20.95 -25.20 23.06
CA SER A 100 21.84 -26.22 23.66
C SER A 100 22.57 -27.04 22.58
N PRO A 101 23.65 -27.76 22.94
CA PRO A 101 24.37 -28.65 22.03
C PRO A 101 23.44 -29.63 21.30
N GLY A 102 23.51 -29.66 19.96
CA GLY A 102 22.68 -30.53 19.11
C GLY A 102 21.20 -30.15 18.97
N ASP A 103 20.73 -29.13 19.68
CA ASP A 103 19.35 -28.66 19.56
C ASP A 103 19.15 -27.85 18.26
N THR A 104 17.91 -27.88 17.77
CA THR A 104 17.46 -27.04 16.67
C THR A 104 16.36 -26.08 17.13
N ALA A 105 16.32 -24.89 16.52
CA ALA A 105 15.27 -23.92 16.76
C ALA A 105 14.80 -23.27 15.47
N ARG A 106 13.50 -22.98 15.39
CA ARG A 106 12.90 -22.26 14.28
C ARG A 106 12.47 -20.86 14.72
N LYS A 107 12.85 -19.86 13.94
CA LYS A 107 12.35 -18.48 14.05
C LYS A 107 11.73 -18.03 12.74
N THR A 108 10.89 -17.01 12.81
CA THR A 108 10.15 -16.52 11.65
C THR A 108 10.17 -15.01 11.65
N LEU A 109 10.62 -14.45 10.53
CA LEU A 109 10.50 -13.03 10.22
C LEU A 109 9.32 -12.83 9.26
N ARG A 110 8.64 -11.68 9.33
CA ARG A 110 7.45 -11.34 8.58
C ARG A 110 7.56 -9.94 7.99
N PHE A 111 7.40 -9.86 6.68
CA PHE A 111 7.47 -8.61 5.93
C PHE A 111 6.16 -8.38 5.19
N ASP A 112 5.42 -7.34 5.56
CA ASP A 112 4.19 -6.94 4.88
C ASP A 112 4.53 -6.01 3.70
N ILE A 113 4.44 -6.54 2.49
CA ILE A 113 4.75 -5.81 1.26
C ILE A 113 3.65 -4.75 1.03
N PRO A 114 3.96 -3.44 0.97
CA PRO A 114 2.98 -2.39 0.80
C PRO A 114 2.27 -2.48 -0.54
N LYS A 115 1.01 -2.04 -0.60
CA LYS A 115 0.24 -2.03 -1.86
C LYS A 115 0.85 -1.09 -2.93
N ALA A 116 1.51 -0.02 -2.48
CA ALA A 116 2.14 0.97 -3.35
C ALA A 116 3.55 0.57 -3.86
N VAL A 117 4.09 -0.58 -3.42
CA VAL A 117 5.42 -1.03 -3.85
C VAL A 117 5.52 -1.15 -5.38
N ARG A 118 6.70 -0.90 -5.93
CA ARG A 118 6.96 -1.05 -7.36
C ARG A 118 7.26 -2.51 -7.68
N PRO A 119 6.98 -2.98 -8.91
CA PRO A 119 7.47 -4.28 -9.32
C PRO A 119 8.99 -4.23 -9.45
N GLY A 120 9.68 -5.27 -9.00
CA GLY A 120 11.13 -5.29 -8.97
C GLY A 120 11.68 -6.44 -8.15
N LEU A 121 13.00 -6.58 -8.20
CA LEU A 121 13.73 -7.53 -7.39
C LEU A 121 14.27 -6.82 -6.16
N TYR A 122 13.81 -7.24 -4.98
CA TYR A 122 14.15 -6.63 -3.71
C TYR A 122 15.11 -7.52 -2.92
N HIS A 123 16.09 -6.91 -2.27
CA HIS A 123 17.10 -7.62 -1.50
C HIS A 123 16.65 -7.72 -0.04
N LEU A 124 16.44 -8.96 0.42
CA LEU A 124 16.25 -9.30 1.81
C LEU A 124 17.58 -9.78 2.39
N PHE A 125 18.13 -8.98 3.29
CA PHE A 125 19.34 -9.30 4.03
C PHE A 125 18.97 -9.82 5.42
N VAL A 126 19.41 -11.03 5.75
CA VAL A 126 19.22 -11.65 7.08
C VAL A 126 20.57 -11.72 7.79
N GLU A 127 20.64 -11.09 8.97
CA GLU A 127 21.79 -11.09 9.87
C GLU A 127 21.44 -11.81 11.17
N ILE A 128 22.33 -12.72 11.58
CA ILE A 128 22.18 -13.49 12.82
C ILE A 128 23.42 -13.25 13.67
N GLY A 129 23.25 -12.59 14.81
CA GLY A 129 24.26 -12.44 15.84
C GLY A 129 24.04 -13.43 16.98
N ALA A 130 25.09 -14.00 17.54
CA ALA A 130 25.02 -14.86 18.72
C ALA A 130 26.33 -14.86 19.50
N ALA A 131 26.36 -15.44 20.70
CA ALA A 131 27.57 -15.64 21.49
C ALA A 131 27.75 -17.11 21.89
N MET A 132 28.97 -17.64 21.80
CA MET A 132 29.34 -18.99 22.23
C MET A 132 30.70 -18.98 22.94
N ASP A 133 30.74 -19.45 24.18
CA ASP A 133 31.93 -19.42 25.05
C ASP A 133 32.63 -18.05 25.15
N GLY A 134 31.84 -16.97 25.11
CA GLY A 134 32.34 -15.60 25.14
C GLY A 134 32.88 -15.07 23.81
N ASN A 135 32.75 -15.83 22.71
CA ASN A 135 33.07 -15.38 21.36
C ASN A 135 31.78 -15.04 20.59
N ASP A 136 31.80 -13.94 19.85
CA ASP A 136 30.68 -13.54 19.00
C ASP A 136 30.68 -14.36 17.69
N ILE A 137 29.49 -14.77 17.27
CA ILE A 137 29.19 -15.46 16.01
C ILE A 137 28.32 -14.53 15.16
N SER A 138 28.63 -14.41 13.87
CA SER A 138 27.81 -13.68 12.90
C SER A 138 27.59 -14.52 11.65
N LEU A 139 26.32 -14.73 11.30
CA LEU A 139 25.89 -15.39 10.06
C LEU A 139 25.07 -14.41 9.23
N LYS A 140 25.29 -14.42 7.92
CA LYS A 140 24.63 -13.51 6.97
C LYS A 140 24.05 -14.30 5.80
N ARG A 141 22.86 -13.93 5.35
CA ARG A 141 22.20 -14.54 4.18
C ARG A 141 21.49 -13.50 3.35
N ASP A 142 21.63 -13.65 2.04
CA ASP A 142 21.01 -12.81 1.04
C ASP A 142 19.88 -13.60 0.36
N ILE A 143 18.69 -13.01 0.30
CA ILE A 143 17.51 -13.59 -0.35
C ILE A 143 16.96 -12.53 -1.29
N PHE A 144 16.58 -12.91 -2.52
CA PHE A 144 16.00 -11.97 -3.46
C PHE A 144 14.50 -12.23 -3.64
N VAL A 145 13.68 -11.24 -3.27
CA VAL A 145 12.22 -11.28 -3.35
C VAL A 145 11.77 -10.57 -4.63
N ASN A 146 11.22 -11.31 -5.58
CA ASN A 146 10.65 -10.73 -6.79
C ASN A 146 9.21 -10.26 -6.53
N VAL A 147 8.97 -8.95 -6.62
CA VAL A 147 7.64 -8.35 -6.51
C VAL A 147 7.10 -8.10 -7.91
N VAL A 148 5.92 -8.64 -8.22
CA VAL A 148 5.23 -8.43 -9.48
C VAL A 148 3.83 -7.87 -9.24
N ARG A 149 3.30 -7.12 -10.20
CA ARG A 149 1.92 -6.63 -10.16
C ARG A 149 1.02 -7.53 -11.00
N LYS A 150 -0.26 -7.61 -10.65
CA LYS A 150 -1.26 -8.17 -11.56
C LYS A 150 -1.35 -7.31 -12.82
N SER A 151 -1.80 -7.90 -13.93
CA SER A 151 -2.00 -7.14 -15.18
C SER A 151 -2.95 -5.97 -14.97
N HIS A 152 -4.09 -6.25 -14.33
CA HIS A 152 -5.16 -5.31 -14.03
C HIS A 152 -5.45 -5.36 -12.53
N ASP A 153 -5.40 -4.21 -11.87
CA ASP A 153 -5.70 -4.06 -10.45
C ASP A 153 -6.03 -2.59 -10.20
N ALA A 154 -7.24 -2.28 -9.76
CA ALA A 154 -7.60 -0.93 -9.35
C ALA A 154 -8.44 -0.98 -8.08
N ASP A 155 -8.39 0.11 -7.32
CA ASP A 155 -9.00 0.22 -6.00
C ASP A 155 -9.76 1.54 -5.90
N ILE A 156 -10.98 1.48 -5.36
CA ILE A 156 -11.79 2.65 -5.04
C ILE A 156 -11.37 3.15 -3.66
N GLN A 157 -10.89 4.39 -3.62
CA GLN A 157 -10.44 5.10 -2.43
C GLN A 157 -11.23 6.39 -2.25
N ASN A 158 -11.18 6.96 -1.03
CA ASN A 158 -11.80 8.24 -0.69
C ASN A 158 -13.27 8.38 -1.11
N LEU A 159 -14.01 7.27 -1.09
CA LEU A 159 -15.43 7.22 -1.44
C LEU A 159 -16.25 7.96 -0.37
N ALA A 160 -16.81 9.11 -0.73
CA ALA A 160 -17.58 9.94 0.20
C ALA A 160 -18.66 10.76 -0.50
N PHE A 161 -19.74 11.04 0.21
CA PHE A 161 -20.69 12.08 -0.16
C PHE A 161 -20.30 13.42 0.45
N ASP A 162 -20.59 14.51 -0.25
CA ASP A 162 -20.57 15.86 0.31
C ASP A 162 -21.62 16.04 1.43
N THR A 163 -22.77 15.37 1.30
CA THR A 163 -23.79 15.23 2.33
C THR A 163 -24.29 13.79 2.44
N THR A 164 -24.31 13.25 3.66
CA THR A 164 -24.81 11.90 3.93
C THR A 164 -26.31 11.87 4.24
N VAL A 165 -26.96 13.03 4.30
CA VAL A 165 -28.40 13.17 4.61
C VAL A 165 -29.05 14.13 3.63
N LEU A 166 -30.08 13.65 2.92
CA LEU A 166 -30.89 14.43 2.00
C LEU A 166 -32.27 14.64 2.58
N SER A 167 -32.80 15.86 2.46
CA SER A 167 -34.15 16.21 2.91
C SER A 167 -34.92 16.85 1.75
N CYS A 168 -35.23 18.14 1.82
CA CYS A 168 -35.95 18.85 0.76
C CYS A 168 -35.13 18.98 -0.53
N ILE A 169 -33.80 19.04 -0.42
CA ILE A 169 -32.90 19.01 -1.57
C ILE A 169 -32.45 17.55 -1.74
N ARG A 170 -32.82 16.95 -2.88
CA ARG A 170 -32.55 15.54 -3.22
C ARG A 170 -31.32 15.39 -4.11
N GLU A 171 -30.33 16.24 -3.90
CA GLU A 171 -29.08 16.26 -4.65
C GLU A 171 -27.89 16.06 -3.70
N ALA A 172 -26.95 15.20 -4.09
CA ALA A 172 -25.67 15.01 -3.42
C ALA A 172 -24.56 14.91 -4.47
N ILE A 173 -23.32 15.09 -4.04
CA ILE A 173 -22.12 14.87 -4.84
C ILE A 173 -21.39 13.68 -4.25
N LEU A 174 -21.22 12.62 -5.05
CA LEU A 174 -20.36 11.49 -4.72
C LEU A 174 -18.96 11.75 -5.26
N SER A 175 -17.99 11.83 -4.37
CA SER A 175 -16.57 11.90 -4.71
C SER A 175 -15.91 10.55 -4.45
N LEU A 176 -15.03 10.13 -5.35
CA LEU A 176 -14.16 8.98 -5.15
C LEU A 176 -12.86 9.15 -5.92
N ASP A 177 -11.86 8.38 -5.52
CA ASP A 177 -10.61 8.21 -6.23
C ASP A 177 -10.51 6.78 -6.74
N VAL A 178 -10.07 6.60 -7.98
CA VAL A 178 -9.71 5.27 -8.50
C VAL A 178 -8.21 5.22 -8.69
N VAL A 179 -7.56 4.29 -8.00
CA VAL A 179 -6.10 4.09 -8.07
C VAL A 179 -5.79 2.80 -8.80
N ASN A 180 -5.01 2.87 -9.88
CA ASN A 180 -4.55 1.70 -10.62
C ASN A 180 -3.24 1.17 -10.04
N TRP A 181 -3.31 0.00 -9.41
CA TRP A 181 -2.17 -0.75 -8.86
C TRP A 181 -1.61 -1.79 -9.85
N GLY A 182 -2.26 -1.96 -11.00
CA GLY A 182 -1.89 -2.90 -12.04
C GLY A 182 -0.56 -2.58 -12.71
N ALA A 183 -0.10 -3.55 -13.50
CA ALA A 183 1.06 -3.38 -14.36
C ALA A 183 0.72 -2.54 -15.61
N GLN A 184 -0.53 -2.59 -16.06
CA GLN A 184 -1.02 -1.90 -17.26
C GLN A 184 -1.81 -0.63 -16.89
N THR A 185 -1.75 0.38 -17.74
CA THR A 185 -2.66 1.53 -17.68
C THR A 185 -4.02 1.12 -18.22
N GLU A 186 -5.10 1.56 -17.57
CA GLU A 186 -6.46 1.31 -18.05
C GLU A 186 -7.01 2.55 -18.77
N ASP A 187 -6.85 2.59 -20.09
CA ASP A 187 -7.33 3.71 -20.92
C ASP A 187 -8.86 3.83 -20.96
N ARG A 188 -9.57 2.77 -20.53
CA ARG A 188 -11.04 2.66 -20.56
C ARG A 188 -11.59 2.04 -19.29
N GLY A 189 -11.34 2.71 -18.18
CA GLY A 189 -11.95 2.40 -16.90
C GLY A 189 -13.43 2.79 -16.85
N LEU A 190 -14.24 2.01 -16.13
CA LEU A 190 -15.66 2.26 -15.93
C LEU A 190 -15.99 2.17 -14.44
N VAL A 191 -16.60 3.22 -13.89
CA VAL A 191 -17.22 3.21 -12.56
C VAL A 191 -18.74 3.15 -12.71
N LYS A 192 -19.37 2.21 -12.02
CA LYS A 192 -20.83 2.10 -11.92
C LYS A 192 -21.29 2.46 -10.53
N VAL A 193 -22.30 3.33 -10.42
CA VAL A 193 -22.96 3.69 -9.17
C VAL A 193 -24.40 3.22 -9.24
N ARG A 194 -24.76 2.27 -8.37
CA ARG A 194 -26.05 1.57 -8.43
C ARG A 194 -26.75 1.60 -7.09
N SER A 195 -28.04 1.92 -7.13
CA SER A 195 -28.97 1.77 -6.01
C SER A 195 -30.39 1.65 -6.58
N PRO A 196 -30.91 0.42 -6.77
CA PRO A 196 -32.22 0.20 -7.38
C PRO A 196 -33.35 0.90 -6.61
N GLU A 197 -33.27 0.94 -5.28
CA GLU A 197 -34.24 1.57 -4.39
C GLU A 197 -34.31 3.09 -4.58
N LEU A 198 -33.16 3.71 -4.89
CA LEU A 198 -33.07 5.13 -5.23
C LEU A 198 -33.26 5.42 -6.73
N GLY A 199 -33.39 4.36 -7.56
CA GLY A 199 -33.42 4.47 -9.02
C GLY A 199 -32.10 4.94 -9.63
N LEU A 200 -30.96 4.69 -8.98
CA LEU A 200 -29.63 5.04 -9.46
C LEU A 200 -29.03 3.89 -10.29
N ASP A 201 -28.61 4.21 -11.52
CA ASP A 201 -27.82 3.34 -12.41
C ASP A 201 -26.94 4.23 -13.29
N ILE A 202 -25.87 4.75 -12.70
CA ILE A 202 -24.98 5.74 -13.34
C ILE A 202 -23.70 5.03 -13.77
N ASN A 203 -23.29 5.25 -15.01
CA ASN A 203 -22.04 4.75 -15.57
C ASN A 203 -21.14 5.94 -15.91
N GLN A 204 -19.95 5.99 -15.30
CA GLN A 204 -18.95 7.01 -15.55
C GLN A 204 -17.68 6.36 -16.10
N THR A 205 -17.22 6.78 -17.27
CA THR A 205 -15.94 6.32 -17.81
C THR A 205 -14.81 7.29 -17.50
N GLY A 206 -13.60 6.75 -17.41
CA GLY A 206 -12.38 7.50 -17.15
C GLY A 206 -11.14 6.71 -17.55
N GLN A 207 -9.98 7.34 -17.46
CA GLN A 207 -8.68 6.69 -17.63
C GLN A 207 -8.12 6.42 -16.25
N PHE A 208 -7.90 5.15 -15.89
CA PHE A 208 -7.26 4.80 -14.63
C PHE A 208 -5.76 4.71 -14.86
N ILE A 209 -5.12 5.86 -14.72
CA ILE A 209 -3.68 6.01 -14.84
C ILE A 209 -3.03 5.47 -13.57
N ARG A 210 -1.87 4.83 -13.75
CA ARG A 210 -1.05 4.34 -12.64
C ARG A 210 -0.46 5.54 -11.88
N PRO A 211 -0.18 5.43 -10.57
CA PRO A 211 0.69 6.39 -9.90
C PRO A 211 2.16 6.18 -10.32
N ASP A 212 2.88 7.25 -10.65
CA ASP A 212 4.30 7.21 -11.00
C ASP A 212 5.18 7.30 -9.76
N LYS A 213 6.49 7.33 -10.00
CA LYS A 213 7.52 7.25 -8.96
C LYS A 213 7.58 8.49 -8.06
N ASP A 214 7.21 9.65 -8.59
CA ASP A 214 7.38 10.95 -7.94
C ASP A 214 6.07 11.41 -7.28
N GLY A 215 5.02 10.58 -7.31
CA GLY A 215 3.69 10.94 -6.81
C GLY A 215 2.98 11.97 -7.68
N ASP A 216 3.48 12.21 -8.90
CA ASP A 216 2.95 13.19 -9.83
C ASP A 216 1.69 12.65 -10.51
N GLU A 217 1.62 11.35 -10.78
CA GLU A 217 0.38 10.72 -11.25
C GLU A 217 -0.57 10.47 -10.06
N LYS A 218 -1.54 11.38 -9.94
CA LYS A 218 -2.56 11.35 -8.89
C LYS A 218 -3.62 10.29 -9.19
N PRO A 219 -4.28 9.76 -8.14
CA PRO A 219 -5.50 8.99 -8.31
C PRO A 219 -6.48 9.66 -9.28
N TYR A 220 -7.21 8.87 -10.06
CA TYR A 220 -8.24 9.41 -10.93
C TYR A 220 -9.43 9.85 -10.08
N HIS A 221 -9.50 11.15 -9.82
CA HIS A 221 -10.57 11.76 -9.02
C HIS A 221 -11.86 11.87 -9.84
N MET A 222 -12.95 11.30 -9.33
CA MET A 222 -14.28 11.41 -9.91
C MET A 222 -15.23 12.15 -8.99
N VAL A 223 -16.08 12.97 -9.61
CA VAL A 223 -17.18 13.70 -8.97
C VAL A 223 -18.46 13.37 -9.73
N ILE A 224 -19.38 12.67 -9.07
CA ILE A 224 -20.61 12.14 -9.67
C ILE A 224 -21.81 12.82 -8.99
N PRO A 225 -22.53 13.71 -9.69
CA PRO A 225 -23.75 14.30 -9.14
C PRO A 225 -24.85 13.24 -9.04
N ILE A 226 -25.39 13.05 -7.84
CA ILE A 226 -26.50 12.15 -7.54
C ILE A 226 -27.77 12.95 -7.39
N ARG A 227 -28.81 12.55 -8.13
CA ARG A 227 -30.16 13.11 -8.04
C ARG A 227 -31.16 12.01 -7.72
N ILE A 228 -31.88 12.18 -6.62
CA ILE A 228 -32.90 11.24 -6.18
C ILE A 228 -34.28 11.80 -6.53
N LYS A 229 -35.21 10.93 -6.91
CA LYS A 229 -36.60 11.34 -7.18
C LYS A 229 -37.31 11.77 -5.88
N ASP A 230 -38.21 12.74 -5.98
CA ASP A 230 -38.94 13.27 -4.80
C ASP A 230 -39.85 12.25 -4.12
N ASN A 231 -40.23 11.17 -4.82
CA ASN A 231 -41.13 10.13 -4.33
C ASN A 231 -40.42 8.99 -3.58
N VAL A 232 -39.12 9.10 -3.33
CA VAL A 232 -38.39 8.13 -2.52
C VAL A 232 -38.75 8.32 -1.05
N GLU A 233 -39.12 7.23 -0.40
CA GLU A 233 -39.47 7.21 1.03
C GLU A 233 -38.26 7.59 1.90
N GLN A 234 -38.51 8.04 3.13
CA GLN A 234 -37.42 8.23 4.07
C GLN A 234 -36.78 6.89 4.46
N GLY A 235 -35.46 6.87 4.59
CA GLY A 235 -34.71 5.65 4.86
C GLY A 235 -33.20 5.83 4.72
N VAL A 236 -32.45 4.78 5.04
CA VAL A 236 -31.01 4.71 4.79
C VAL A 236 -30.77 3.72 3.67
N TYR A 237 -30.22 4.20 2.57
CA TYR A 237 -30.07 3.43 1.34
C TYR A 237 -28.61 3.05 1.13
N SER A 238 -28.39 1.78 0.76
CA SER A 238 -27.06 1.32 0.35
C SER A 238 -26.83 1.65 -1.12
N ILE A 239 -25.69 2.25 -1.40
CA ILE A 239 -25.23 2.57 -2.75
C ILE A 239 -23.98 1.75 -3.01
N MET A 240 -24.00 0.99 -4.10
CA MET A 240 -22.89 0.16 -4.54
C MET A 240 -22.11 0.90 -5.62
N VAL A 241 -20.79 0.97 -5.45
CA VAL A 241 -19.87 1.58 -6.40
C VAL A 241 -18.91 0.50 -6.86
N GLU A 242 -18.84 0.27 -8.16
CA GLU A 242 -18.07 -0.80 -8.77
C GLU A 242 -17.11 -0.20 -9.80
N ALA A 243 -15.84 -0.63 -9.78
CA ALA A 243 -14.84 -0.25 -10.78
C ALA A 243 -14.54 -1.44 -11.69
N TYR A 244 -14.49 -1.19 -12.99
CA TYR A 244 -14.25 -2.18 -14.03
C TYR A 244 -13.17 -1.70 -15.00
N TYR A 245 -12.50 -2.64 -15.67
CA TYR A 245 -11.69 -2.38 -16.87
C TYR A 245 -12.20 -3.13 -18.09
N GLY A 246 -11.65 -2.76 -19.26
CA GLY A 246 -11.99 -3.39 -20.53
C GLY A 246 -13.36 -2.98 -21.07
N ALA A 247 -13.90 -1.86 -20.60
CA ALA A 247 -15.21 -1.40 -21.01
C ALA A 247 -15.23 -1.03 -22.50
N ASP A 248 -15.73 -1.97 -23.33
CA ASP A 248 -16.10 -1.67 -24.69
C ASP A 248 -17.45 -0.95 -24.71
N LEU A 249 -17.39 0.38 -24.70
CA LEU A 249 -18.57 1.24 -24.82
C LEU A 249 -19.30 1.09 -26.15
N THR A 250 -18.72 0.40 -27.13
CA THR A 250 -19.38 0.21 -28.42
C THR A 250 -20.55 -0.77 -28.34
N GLY A 251 -20.62 -1.61 -27.30
CA GLY A 251 -21.70 -2.57 -27.12
C GLY A 251 -21.74 -3.69 -28.16
N ILE A 252 -20.68 -3.84 -28.97
CA ILE A 252 -20.71 -4.71 -30.16
C ILE A 252 -19.82 -5.96 -30.00
N PHE A 253 -18.83 -6.02 -29.10
CA PHE A 253 -18.05 -7.26 -28.90
C PHE A 253 -17.65 -7.54 -27.43
N TYR A 254 -18.02 -8.74 -26.96
CA TYR A 254 -17.72 -9.42 -25.69
C TYR A 254 -17.97 -8.66 -24.36
N ASN A 255 -19.08 -9.04 -23.72
CA ASN A 255 -19.71 -8.51 -22.51
C ASN A 255 -18.94 -8.73 -21.18
N GLU A 256 -17.63 -8.86 -21.17
CA GLU A 256 -16.88 -9.15 -19.93
C GLU A 256 -16.19 -7.89 -19.43
N ASN A 257 -16.97 -6.99 -18.83
CA ASN A 257 -16.39 -6.00 -17.92
C ASN A 257 -15.84 -6.77 -16.72
N TYR A 258 -14.53 -6.74 -16.53
CA TYR A 258 -13.89 -7.39 -15.40
C TYR A 258 -13.95 -6.45 -14.20
N LEU A 259 -14.62 -6.91 -13.14
CA LEU A 259 -14.71 -6.18 -11.88
C LEU A 259 -13.33 -6.14 -11.22
N LEU A 260 -12.84 -4.93 -10.93
CA LEU A 260 -11.58 -4.69 -10.23
C LEU A 260 -11.80 -4.53 -8.73
N ASP A 261 -12.79 -3.74 -8.35
CA ASP A 261 -13.11 -3.45 -6.95
C ASP A 261 -14.58 -3.05 -6.80
N ASP A 262 -15.14 -3.27 -5.61
CA ASP A 262 -16.45 -2.79 -5.23
C ASP A 262 -16.46 -2.24 -3.80
N LYS A 263 -17.26 -1.19 -3.59
CA LYS A 263 -17.44 -0.54 -2.30
C LYS A 263 -18.91 -0.21 -2.09
N ARG A 264 -19.29 -0.10 -0.82
CA ARG A 264 -20.64 0.31 -0.41
C ARG A 264 -20.58 1.52 0.48
N ILE A 265 -21.47 2.47 0.23
CA ILE A 265 -21.67 3.66 1.05
C ILE A 265 -23.16 3.86 1.32
N GLN A 266 -23.51 4.51 2.41
CA GLN A 266 -24.89 4.76 2.81
C GLN A 266 -25.28 6.22 2.59
N LEU A 267 -26.52 6.44 2.20
CA LEU A 267 -27.12 7.76 2.05
C LEU A 267 -28.49 7.78 2.71
N ALA A 268 -28.69 8.69 3.66
CA ALA A 268 -29.96 8.83 4.35
C ALA A 268 -30.86 9.82 3.60
N VAL A 269 -32.13 9.46 3.45
CA VAL A 269 -33.19 10.28 2.89
C VAL A 269 -34.17 10.53 4.02
N GLN A 270 -34.42 11.79 4.34
CA GLN A 270 -35.40 12.23 5.34
C GLN A 270 -36.61 12.83 4.65
N ASP A 271 -37.76 12.81 5.31
CA ASP A 271 -38.91 13.55 4.84
C ASP A 271 -38.58 15.04 4.75
N CYS A 272 -38.99 15.68 3.66
CA CYS A 272 -39.00 17.14 3.63
C CYS A 272 -40.15 17.57 4.55
N PRO A 273 -39.90 18.33 5.63
CA PRO A 273 -40.99 18.92 6.39
C PRO A 273 -41.77 19.77 5.40
N GLN A 274 -42.92 19.26 4.96
CA GLN A 274 -43.82 20.07 4.16
C GLN A 274 -44.02 21.31 5.00
N GLN A 275 -43.66 22.47 4.43
CA GLN A 275 -44.02 23.74 5.03
C GLN A 275 -45.52 23.64 5.20
N LYS A 276 -45.97 23.31 6.43
CA LYS A 276 -47.37 23.37 6.81
C LYS A 276 -47.76 24.73 6.30
N ALA A 277 -48.60 24.76 5.27
CA ALA A 277 -49.11 25.99 4.72
C ALA A 277 -49.52 26.78 5.95
N VAL A 278 -48.77 27.83 6.26
CA VAL A 278 -49.16 28.75 7.31
C VAL A 278 -50.47 29.24 6.76
N GLU A 279 -51.58 28.71 7.28
CA GLU A 279 -52.90 29.19 6.97
C GLU A 279 -52.78 30.68 7.21
N SER A 280 -52.76 31.42 6.10
CA SER A 280 -52.69 32.85 6.07
C SER A 280 -54.02 33.30 6.67
N SER A 281 -54.04 33.38 8.00
CA SER A 281 -55.05 34.07 8.77
C SER A 281 -54.84 35.54 8.46
N SER A 282 -55.45 35.96 7.35
CA SER A 282 -55.59 37.34 6.97
C SER A 282 -56.52 38.04 7.97
N GLN A 283 -55.98 38.45 9.10
CA GLN A 283 -56.52 39.61 9.80
C GLN A 283 -55.79 40.86 9.31
N PRO A 284 -56.50 41.82 8.67
CA PRO A 284 -55.93 43.11 8.34
C PRO A 284 -55.72 43.91 9.62
N ALA A 285 -54.47 44.02 10.08
CA ALA A 285 -54.06 45.02 11.05
C ALA A 285 -53.55 46.24 10.28
N GLU A 286 -54.47 47.15 10.00
CA GLU A 286 -54.20 48.54 9.68
C GLU A 286 -53.53 49.17 10.91
N ASN A 287 -52.22 49.40 10.86
CA ASN A 287 -51.68 50.57 11.56
C ASN A 287 -50.38 51.09 10.94
N ASP A 288 -50.51 52.33 10.53
CA ASP A 288 -49.55 53.33 10.16
C ASP A 288 -48.41 53.48 11.19
N THR A 289 -47.17 53.56 10.71
CA THR A 289 -46.25 54.67 11.01
C THR A 289 -44.91 54.45 10.29
N GLY A 290 -44.49 55.50 9.58
CA GLY A 290 -43.36 55.50 8.66
C GLY A 290 -42.01 55.12 9.26
N ILE A 291 -41.23 54.40 8.45
CA ILE A 291 -39.81 54.11 8.70
C ILE A 291 -38.99 54.82 7.62
N VAL A 292 -38.08 55.67 8.10
CA VAL A 292 -37.10 56.45 7.33
C VAL A 292 -36.05 55.50 6.73
N ILE A 293 -35.86 55.60 5.42
CA ILE A 293 -34.81 54.89 4.68
C ILE A 293 -33.49 55.62 4.91
N VAL A 294 -32.59 55.04 5.71
CA VAL A 294 -31.18 55.45 5.76
C VAL A 294 -30.40 54.49 4.86
N ALA A 295 -29.85 55.03 3.77
CA ALA A 295 -29.01 54.30 2.84
C ALA A 295 -27.70 53.87 3.53
N PRO A 296 -27.29 52.59 3.44
CA PRO A 296 -26.00 52.16 3.95
C PRO A 296 -24.86 52.77 3.14
N GLU A 297 -23.88 53.29 3.87
CA GLU A 297 -22.62 53.82 3.33
C GLU A 297 -21.88 52.72 2.52
N PRO A 298 -21.34 53.04 1.34
CA PRO A 298 -20.60 52.07 0.54
C PRO A 298 -19.34 51.60 1.29
N PRO A 299 -19.01 50.30 1.23
CA PRO A 299 -17.82 49.77 1.86
C PRO A 299 -16.57 50.43 1.28
N LYS A 300 -15.71 50.95 2.17
CA LYS A 300 -14.39 51.49 1.81
C LYS A 300 -13.59 50.42 1.08
N GLN A 301 -13.24 50.70 -0.17
CA GLN A 301 -12.33 49.88 -0.94
C GLN A 301 -10.96 49.86 -0.24
N GLU A 302 -10.61 48.68 0.25
CA GLU A 302 -9.31 48.40 0.82
C GLU A 302 -8.29 48.28 -0.33
N GLN A 303 -7.35 49.22 -0.39
CA GLN A 303 -6.29 49.21 -1.38
C GLN A 303 -5.38 48.00 -1.14
N LYS A 304 -5.56 46.94 -1.93
CA LYS A 304 -4.59 45.84 -2.03
C LYS A 304 -3.28 46.40 -2.55
N LYS A 305 -2.31 46.56 -1.65
CA LYS A 305 -0.91 46.82 -2.00
C LYS A 305 -0.41 45.63 -2.85
N SER A 306 0.00 45.97 -4.07
CA SER A 306 0.79 45.15 -4.98
C SER A 306 1.91 44.41 -4.23
N PHE A 307 1.83 43.08 -4.23
CA PHE A 307 2.82 42.15 -3.66
C PHE A 307 3.87 41.71 -4.71
N TRP A 308 3.93 42.38 -5.87
CA TRP A 308 4.77 41.98 -7.01
C TRP A 308 6.15 42.67 -7.09
N GLN A 309 6.71 43.17 -5.98
CA GLN A 309 8.04 43.81 -5.99
C GLN A 309 9.18 43.01 -5.31
N GLY A 310 8.94 41.76 -4.87
CA GLY A 310 9.96 40.98 -4.14
C GLY A 310 10.72 39.91 -4.92
N PHE A 311 10.20 39.40 -6.05
CA PHE A 311 10.68 38.11 -6.57
C PHE A 311 11.81 38.17 -7.63
N TRP A 312 12.13 39.35 -8.17
CA TRP A 312 13.21 39.49 -9.15
C TRP A 312 14.59 39.81 -8.54
N GLY A 313 14.67 40.07 -7.24
CA GLY A 313 15.92 40.42 -6.56
C GLY A 313 16.81 39.23 -6.18
N TRP A 314 16.27 38.01 -6.10
CA TRP A 314 17.01 36.85 -5.60
C TRP A 314 17.68 36.00 -6.70
N LEU A 315 17.23 36.13 -7.97
CA LEU A 315 17.75 35.31 -9.06
C LEU A 315 19.10 35.80 -9.65
N MET A 316 19.59 36.98 -9.26
CA MET A 316 20.82 37.57 -9.81
C MET A 316 22.08 37.39 -8.94
N SER A 317 22.01 36.63 -7.83
CA SER A 317 23.17 36.38 -6.95
C SER A 317 23.88 35.03 -7.18
N LEU A 318 23.46 34.24 -8.17
CA LEU A 318 24.02 32.89 -8.43
C LEU A 318 24.82 32.80 -9.75
N LEU A 319 25.14 33.93 -10.38
CA LEU A 319 25.96 33.99 -11.59
C LEU A 319 27.17 34.95 -11.45
N SER A 320 27.79 34.95 -10.26
CA SER A 320 29.11 35.57 -10.02
C SER A 320 29.97 34.67 -9.14
#